data_AF-A0A1M5X8J8-F1
#
_entry.id   AF-A0A1M5X8J8-F1
#
_cell.length_a   1.000
_cell.length_b   1.000
_cell.length_c   1.000
_cell.angle_alpha   90.00
_cell.angle_beta   90.00
_cell.angle_gamma   90.00
#
_symmetry.space_group_name_H-M   'P 1'
#
loop_
_entity.id
_entity.type
_entity.pdbx_description
1 polymer ?
#
loop_
_entity_poly.entity_id
_entity_poly.type
_entity_poly.pdbx_seq_one_letter_code
_entity_poly.pdbx_strand_id
1 'polypeptide(L)'
;MTECDNIEFIRKNVPKWNFITINGYNFREFGTSGVTEMAVASTHGMAILDEMIRRGYEVDWAAERLAFFWSGGMDIFEEVSRLRAMRRLWYRILKYKYNAKKDRSTWMRCHLQTSGISLVREEPYNNAIRSAFEALAAVLGGVQSLHVDSYDEAISVPSEEASLLSLRTQQIIEHETGVTAVVDPLGGSYYVEALTNQMEEKILAEITEIENQGGYVEAIANGYLSRKIYNYMYKEQMRIEKGEIKIVGHNYQKSGEGEGFEAFHYPEECEARQLQRLEDHRKYRG
;
A
#
# COMPACT_ATOMS: atom_id res chain seq x y z
N MET A 1 9.91 2.45 20.52
CA MET A 1 9.87 2.38 19.05
C MET A 1 10.70 3.52 18.48
N THR A 2 11.76 3.23 17.70
CA THR A 2 12.68 4.26 17.15
C THR A 2 11.98 5.26 16.24
N GLU A 3 10.90 4.84 15.57
CA GLU A 3 10.09 5.68 14.69
C GLU A 3 9.53 6.91 15.40
N CYS A 4 9.19 6.79 16.70
CA CYS A 4 8.61 7.88 17.48
C CYS A 4 9.59 9.04 17.70
N ASP A 5 10.90 8.77 17.76
CA ASP A 5 11.91 9.82 17.88
C ASP A 5 11.93 10.71 16.62
N ASN A 6 11.80 10.09 15.43
CA ASN A 6 11.67 10.80 14.16
C ASN A 6 10.38 11.62 14.10
N ILE A 7 9.26 11.06 14.56
CA ILE A 7 7.98 11.77 14.63
C ILE A 7 8.13 13.04 15.48
N GLU A 8 8.74 12.93 16.65
CA GLU A 8 8.96 14.08 17.53
C GLU A 8 9.80 15.18 16.87
N PHE A 9 10.94 14.78 16.29
CA PHE A 9 11.84 15.72 15.63
C PHE A 9 11.18 16.41 14.44
N ILE A 10 10.59 15.64 13.52
CA ILE A 10 9.99 16.17 12.30
C ILE A 10 8.80 17.06 12.64
N ARG A 11 7.96 16.67 13.61
CA ARG A 11 6.78 17.46 13.95
C ARG A 11 7.11 18.81 14.59
N LYS A 12 8.23 18.90 15.33
CA LYS A 12 8.74 20.16 15.91
C LYS A 12 9.43 21.06 14.88
N ASN A 13 10.16 20.48 13.92
CA ASN A 13 11.04 21.23 13.02
C ASN A 13 10.50 21.43 11.60
N VAL A 14 9.67 20.50 11.11
CA VAL A 14 9.13 20.47 9.73
C VAL A 14 7.62 20.18 9.76
N PRO A 15 6.79 21.07 10.33
CA PRO A 15 5.41 20.77 10.72
C PRO A 15 4.45 20.45 9.56
N LYS A 16 4.84 20.73 8.31
CA LYS A 16 4.05 20.39 7.11
C LYS A 16 4.36 19.00 6.56
N TRP A 17 5.43 18.36 7.01
CA TRP A 17 5.85 17.03 6.57
C TRP A 17 4.92 15.94 7.12
N ASN A 18 4.66 14.91 6.32
CA ASN A 18 4.03 13.68 6.81
C ASN A 18 5.14 12.83 7.41
N PHE A 19 5.32 12.87 8.73
CA PHE A 19 6.46 12.27 9.43
C PHE A 19 6.50 10.75 9.36
N ILE A 20 5.37 10.11 9.06
CA ILE A 20 5.28 8.67 8.89
C ILE A 20 4.17 8.33 7.92
N THR A 21 4.43 7.31 7.13
CA THR A 21 3.44 6.63 6.31
C THR A 21 3.41 5.18 6.75
N ILE A 22 2.31 4.78 7.39
CA ILE A 22 2.15 3.43 7.93
C ILE A 22 1.99 2.46 6.76
N ASN A 23 2.90 1.50 6.67
CA ASN A 23 3.05 0.65 5.49
C ASN A 23 2.18 -0.61 5.61
N GLY A 24 1.16 -0.70 4.75
CA GLY A 24 0.45 -1.93 4.43
C GLY A 24 1.01 -2.61 3.17
N TYR A 25 1.38 -1.82 2.15
CA TYR A 25 1.87 -2.27 0.84
C TYR A 25 2.79 -3.50 0.92
N ASN A 26 3.87 -3.42 1.70
CA ASN A 26 4.85 -4.50 1.77
C ASN A 26 4.25 -5.82 2.26
N PHE A 27 3.27 -5.78 3.17
CA PHE A 27 2.62 -6.99 3.67
C PHE A 27 1.75 -7.66 2.60
N ARG A 28 1.06 -6.85 1.79
CA ARG A 28 0.27 -7.33 0.65
C ARG A 28 1.17 -7.90 -0.45
N GLU A 29 2.31 -7.26 -0.71
CA GLU A 29 3.33 -7.75 -1.65
C GLU A 29 4.09 -8.99 -1.13
N PHE A 30 4.16 -9.21 0.19
CA PHE A 30 4.56 -10.51 0.75
C PHE A 30 3.49 -11.60 0.57
N GLY A 31 2.36 -11.27 -0.04
CA GLY A 31 1.32 -12.21 -0.43
C GLY A 31 0.23 -12.40 0.63
N THR A 32 -0.05 -11.42 1.50
CA THR A 32 -1.20 -11.51 2.44
C THR A 32 -2.50 -10.96 1.84
N SER A 33 -3.61 -11.06 2.59
CA SER A 33 -4.91 -10.52 2.17
C SER A 33 -4.98 -8.99 2.29
N GLY A 34 -5.84 -8.31 1.53
CA GLY A 34 -6.05 -6.85 1.66
C GLY A 34 -6.67 -6.46 3.01
N VAL A 35 -7.39 -7.41 3.64
CA VAL A 35 -7.91 -7.28 5.01
C VAL A 35 -6.76 -7.31 6.02
N THR A 36 -5.86 -8.28 5.90
CA THR A 36 -4.72 -8.46 6.82
C THR A 36 -3.73 -7.30 6.69
N GLU A 37 -3.46 -6.85 5.46
CA GLU A 37 -2.72 -5.62 5.19
C GLU A 37 -3.25 -4.45 6.04
N MET A 38 -4.55 -4.16 5.93
CA MET A 38 -5.18 -3.03 6.61
C MET A 38 -5.22 -3.20 8.12
N ALA A 39 -5.45 -4.42 8.63
CA ALA A 39 -5.46 -4.70 10.05
C ALA A 39 -4.07 -4.52 10.69
N VAL A 40 -3.03 -5.04 10.03
CA VAL A 40 -1.64 -4.93 10.50
C VAL A 40 -1.18 -3.47 10.48
N ALA A 41 -1.41 -2.75 9.38
CA ALA A 41 -1.05 -1.34 9.30
C ALA A 41 -1.82 -0.50 10.33
N SER A 42 -3.12 -0.75 10.53
CA SER A 42 -3.91 0.01 11.52
C SER A 42 -3.43 -0.22 12.94
N THR A 43 -3.10 -1.46 13.30
CA THR A 43 -2.56 -1.79 14.63
C THR A 43 -1.15 -1.24 14.83
N HIS A 44 -0.31 -1.16 13.79
CA HIS A 44 0.96 -0.43 13.85
C HIS A 44 0.74 1.07 14.11
N GLY A 45 -0.20 1.69 13.40
CA GLY A 45 -0.59 3.08 13.63
C GLY A 45 -1.10 3.32 15.06
N MET A 46 -1.89 2.40 15.61
CA MET A 46 -2.36 2.43 17.00
C MET A 46 -1.21 2.33 17.99
N ALA A 47 -0.26 1.41 17.79
CA ALA A 47 0.92 1.27 18.65
C ALA A 47 1.79 2.54 18.67
N ILE A 48 1.89 3.23 17.53
CA ILE A 48 2.58 4.53 17.45
C ILE A 48 1.83 5.59 18.26
N LEU A 49 0.51 5.68 18.12
CA LEU A 49 -0.28 6.63 18.89
C LEU A 49 -0.17 6.35 20.40
N ASP A 50 -0.25 5.09 20.81
CA ASP A 50 -0.10 4.67 22.20
C ASP A 50 1.27 5.09 22.76
N GLU A 51 2.35 4.88 22.01
CA GLU A 51 3.71 5.28 22.40
C GLU A 51 3.86 6.81 22.47
N MET A 52 3.30 7.56 21.52
CA MET A 52 3.34 9.02 21.54
C MET A 52 2.57 9.60 22.73
N ILE A 53 1.43 9.01 23.09
CA ILE A 53 0.66 9.37 24.28
C ILE A 53 1.44 9.04 25.55
N ARG A 54 2.09 7.86 25.61
CA ARG A 54 2.96 7.46 26.72
C ARG A 54 4.11 8.45 26.94
N ARG A 55 4.59 9.10 25.87
CA ARG A 55 5.61 10.15 25.89
C ARG A 55 5.07 11.54 26.25
N GLY A 56 3.77 11.68 26.50
CA GLY A 56 3.13 12.92 26.95
C GLY A 56 2.61 13.81 25.83
N TYR A 57 2.51 13.32 24.59
CA TYR A 57 1.90 14.06 23.49
C TYR A 57 0.39 13.79 23.39
N GLU A 58 -0.36 14.83 23.04
CA GLU A 58 -1.78 14.70 22.69
C GLU A 58 -1.95 13.84 21.43
N VAL A 59 -3.00 13.02 21.36
CA VAL A 59 -3.31 12.22 20.15
C VAL A 59 -3.43 13.11 18.93
N ASP A 60 -4.06 14.28 19.06
CA ASP A 60 -4.24 15.22 17.95
C ASP A 60 -2.91 15.81 17.46
N TRP A 61 -1.86 15.80 18.29
CA TRP A 61 -0.53 16.23 17.87
C TRP A 61 0.15 15.15 17.01
N ALA A 62 -0.02 13.89 17.40
CA ALA A 62 0.57 12.71 16.78
C ALA A 62 -0.21 12.16 15.58
N ALA A 63 -1.52 12.39 15.46
CA ALA A 63 -2.34 11.83 14.38
C ALA A 63 -2.46 12.76 13.17
N GLU A 64 -2.40 14.09 13.36
CA GLU A 64 -2.71 15.11 12.34
C GLU A 64 -1.94 14.98 11.02
N ARG A 65 -0.74 14.38 11.07
CA ARG A 65 0.16 14.21 9.92
C ARG A 65 0.51 12.76 9.60
N LEU A 66 -0.15 11.79 10.24
CA LEU A 66 -0.05 10.38 9.89
C LEU A 66 -0.66 10.13 8.50
N ALA A 67 -0.04 9.26 7.73
CA ALA A 67 -0.55 8.77 6.45
C ALA A 67 -0.42 7.25 6.38
N PHE A 68 -1.04 6.64 5.38
CA PHE A 68 -0.99 5.21 5.11
C PHE A 68 -0.49 4.92 3.71
N PHE A 69 0.02 3.71 3.48
CA PHE A 69 0.48 3.23 2.19
C PHE A 69 -0.05 1.83 1.91
N TRP A 70 -0.81 1.69 0.82
CA TRP A 70 -1.52 0.47 0.45
C TRP A 70 -1.03 -0.11 -0.89
N SER A 71 -1.17 -1.42 -1.08
CA SER A 71 -1.06 -2.11 -2.38
C SER A 71 -2.43 -2.29 -3.01
N GLY A 72 -2.60 -1.93 -4.28
CA GLY A 72 -3.86 -2.02 -5.02
C GLY A 72 -3.92 -3.28 -5.89
N GLY A 73 -4.76 -4.24 -5.52
CA GLY A 73 -4.93 -5.50 -6.27
C GLY A 73 -5.96 -5.44 -7.40
N MET A 74 -6.12 -6.57 -8.09
CA MET A 74 -6.93 -6.68 -9.31
C MET A 74 -8.46 -6.65 -9.11
N ASP A 75 -8.98 -6.96 -7.92
CA ASP A 75 -10.44 -6.93 -7.67
C ASP A 75 -10.92 -5.50 -7.38
N ILE A 76 -11.35 -4.80 -8.44
CA ILE A 76 -11.79 -3.40 -8.38
C ILE A 76 -12.78 -3.13 -7.24
N PHE A 77 -13.76 -4.02 -7.03
CA PHE A 77 -14.81 -3.76 -6.04
C PHE A 77 -14.34 -4.03 -4.62
N GLU A 78 -13.53 -5.08 -4.40
CA GLU A 78 -12.87 -5.31 -3.11
C GLU A 78 -11.99 -4.12 -2.75
N GLU A 79 -11.15 -3.67 -3.69
CA GLU A 79 -10.21 -2.56 -3.52
C GLU A 79 -10.90 -1.23 -3.16
N VAL A 80 -11.93 -0.85 -3.91
CA VAL A 80 -12.75 0.33 -3.59
C VAL A 80 -13.38 0.17 -2.20
N SER A 81 -13.97 -0.99 -1.94
CA SER A 81 -14.73 -1.23 -0.70
C SER A 81 -13.85 -1.22 0.54
N ARG A 82 -12.66 -1.84 0.49
CA ARG A 82 -11.72 -1.88 1.61
C ARG A 82 -11.15 -0.49 1.92
N LEU A 83 -10.86 0.33 0.90
CA LEU A 83 -10.38 1.71 1.09
C LEU A 83 -11.44 2.58 1.76
N ARG A 84 -12.71 2.46 1.35
CA ARG A 84 -13.85 3.14 1.98
C ARG A 84 -14.05 2.66 3.42
N ALA A 85 -14.03 1.34 3.64
CA ALA A 85 -14.19 0.72 4.94
C ALA A 85 -13.11 1.18 5.93
N MET A 86 -11.85 1.15 5.50
CA MET A 86 -10.72 1.51 6.36
C MET A 86 -10.75 2.99 6.75
N ARG A 87 -11.14 3.91 5.85
CA ARG A 87 -11.34 5.32 6.21
C ARG A 87 -12.37 5.48 7.33
N ARG A 88 -13.50 4.80 7.21
CA ARG A 88 -14.59 4.85 8.20
C ARG A 88 -14.16 4.23 9.52
N LEU A 89 -13.45 3.09 9.47
CA LEU A 89 -12.95 2.41 10.65
C LEU A 89 -11.88 3.23 11.38
N TRP A 90 -10.92 3.80 10.66
CA TRP A 90 -9.87 4.66 11.24
C TRP A 90 -10.46 5.88 11.93
N TYR A 91 -11.47 6.52 11.32
CA TYR A 91 -12.23 7.59 11.96
C TYR A 91 -12.80 7.14 13.31
N ARG A 92 -13.45 5.97 13.36
CA ARG A 92 -14.04 5.42 14.60
C ARG A 92 -12.98 5.11 15.65
N ILE A 93 -11.84 4.53 15.26
CA ILE A 93 -10.72 4.26 16.17
C ILE A 93 -10.25 5.57 16.81
N LEU A 94 -9.94 6.59 16.01
CA LEU A 94 -9.44 7.87 16.52
C LEU A 94 -10.49 8.59 17.37
N LYS A 95 -11.76 8.56 16.95
CA LYS A 95 -12.83 9.25 17.65
C LYS A 95 -13.19 8.59 18.97
N TYR A 96 -13.32 7.27 19.01
CA TYR A 96 -13.89 6.55 20.15
C TYR A 96 -12.85 5.87 21.04
N LYS A 97 -11.77 5.30 20.48
CA LYS A 97 -10.67 4.73 21.29
C LYS A 97 -9.75 5.84 21.81
N TYR A 98 -9.36 6.77 20.96
CA TYR A 98 -8.39 7.82 21.31
C TYR A 98 -8.99 9.18 21.68
N ASN A 99 -10.31 9.36 21.54
CA ASN A 99 -10.99 10.61 21.89
C ASN A 99 -10.44 11.85 21.16
N ALA A 100 -9.94 11.68 19.92
CA ALA A 100 -9.40 12.75 19.10
C ALA A 100 -10.42 13.89 18.92
N LYS A 101 -9.96 15.13 19.05
CA LYS A 101 -10.83 16.32 19.05
C LYS A 101 -10.82 17.05 17.72
N LYS A 102 -9.71 16.99 16.98
CA LYS A 102 -9.59 17.66 15.67
C LYS A 102 -10.04 16.72 14.56
N ASP A 103 -10.91 17.21 13.67
CA ASP A 103 -11.36 16.45 12.51
C ASP A 103 -10.18 15.96 11.65
N ARG A 104 -9.17 16.81 11.47
CA ARG A 104 -7.96 16.49 10.69
C ARG A 104 -7.23 15.25 11.22
N SER A 105 -7.21 15.03 12.53
CA SER A 105 -6.56 13.88 13.16
C SER A 105 -7.25 12.55 12.83
N THR A 106 -8.53 12.61 12.43
CA THR A 106 -9.33 11.44 12.09
C THR A 106 -9.22 11.03 10.62
N TRP A 107 -8.55 11.85 9.78
CA TRP A 107 -8.42 11.58 8.36
C TRP A 107 -7.42 10.46 8.10
N MET A 108 -7.86 9.41 7.41
CA MET A 108 -6.97 8.39 6.87
C MET A 108 -6.51 8.80 5.47
N ARG A 109 -5.45 9.61 5.42
CA ARG A 109 -4.81 9.98 4.14
C ARG A 109 -3.92 8.84 3.69
N CYS A 110 -3.95 8.49 2.42
CA CYS A 110 -3.20 7.36 1.91
C CYS A 110 -2.56 7.59 0.54
N HIS A 111 -1.40 6.98 0.39
CA HIS A 111 -0.81 6.64 -0.89
C HIS A 111 -1.23 5.21 -1.24
N LEU A 112 -1.39 4.92 -2.53
CA LEU A 112 -1.52 3.56 -3.02
C LEU A 112 -0.52 3.36 -4.16
N GLN A 113 0.09 2.18 -4.20
CA GLN A 113 0.84 1.67 -5.34
C GLN A 113 0.08 0.46 -5.88
N THR A 114 -0.01 0.31 -7.20
CA THR A 114 -0.54 -0.91 -7.83
C THR A 114 0.25 -2.15 -7.38
N SER A 115 -0.21 -3.35 -7.70
CA SER A 115 0.36 -4.55 -7.08
C SER A 115 1.44 -5.17 -7.94
N GLY A 116 2.71 -5.05 -7.53
CA GLY A 116 3.83 -5.70 -8.20
C GLY A 116 3.67 -7.23 -8.29
N ILE A 117 3.12 -7.88 -7.25
CA ILE A 117 2.86 -9.34 -7.24
C ILE A 117 1.75 -9.76 -8.23
N SER A 118 0.90 -8.83 -8.70
CA SER A 118 -0.10 -9.13 -9.73
C SER A 118 0.50 -9.12 -11.15
N LEU A 119 1.69 -8.51 -11.30
CA LEU A 119 2.40 -8.39 -12.57
C LEU A 119 3.26 -9.62 -12.82
N VAL A 120 3.25 -10.09 -14.06
CA VAL A 120 3.92 -11.33 -14.46
C VAL A 120 4.99 -11.09 -15.51
N ARG A 121 5.99 -11.95 -15.53
CA ARG A 121 7.09 -11.88 -16.49
C ARG A 121 6.63 -12.23 -17.91
N GLU A 122 5.70 -13.17 -18.03
CA GLU A 122 5.14 -13.59 -19.32
C GLU A 122 4.21 -12.52 -19.89
N GLU A 123 4.38 -12.22 -21.18
CA GLU A 123 3.54 -11.24 -21.91
C GLU A 123 3.43 -9.89 -21.16
N PRO A 124 4.56 -9.20 -20.91
CA PRO A 124 4.64 -8.08 -19.98
C PRO A 124 3.72 -6.92 -20.35
N TYR A 125 3.36 -6.72 -21.63
CA TYR A 125 2.38 -5.68 -22.01
C TYR A 125 0.99 -5.87 -21.38
N ASN A 126 0.61 -7.10 -21.00
CA ASN A 126 -0.61 -7.33 -20.23
C ASN A 126 -0.57 -6.63 -18.86
N ASN A 127 0.63 -6.40 -18.29
CA ASN A 127 0.80 -5.68 -17.02
C ASN A 127 0.38 -4.22 -17.14
N ALA A 128 0.55 -3.56 -18.29
CA ALA A 128 0.03 -2.20 -18.49
C ALA A 128 -1.49 -2.14 -18.31
N ILE A 129 -2.20 -3.17 -18.76
CA ILE A 129 -3.65 -3.29 -18.62
C ILE A 129 -4.03 -3.58 -17.15
N ARG A 130 -3.29 -4.47 -16.47
CA ARG A 130 -3.47 -4.75 -15.03
C ARG A 130 -3.32 -3.49 -14.21
N SER A 131 -2.17 -2.81 -14.32
CA SER A 131 -1.87 -1.58 -13.59
C SER A 131 -2.90 -0.48 -13.88
N ALA A 132 -3.45 -0.40 -15.10
CA ALA A 132 -4.50 0.56 -15.42
C ALA A 132 -5.81 0.30 -14.66
N PHE A 133 -6.22 -0.96 -14.50
CA PHE A 133 -7.42 -1.31 -13.72
C PHE A 133 -7.20 -1.14 -12.22
N GLU A 134 -6.02 -1.50 -11.71
CA GLU A 134 -5.65 -1.28 -10.31
C GLU A 134 -5.60 0.23 -9.98
N ALA A 135 -5.02 1.03 -10.88
CA ALA A 135 -5.01 2.49 -10.78
C ALA A 135 -6.43 3.08 -10.76
N LEU A 136 -7.32 2.60 -11.63
CA LEU A 136 -8.71 3.04 -11.66
C LEU A 136 -9.44 2.67 -10.35
N ALA A 137 -9.21 1.47 -9.82
CA ALA A 137 -9.76 1.05 -8.52
C ALA A 137 -9.26 1.96 -7.38
N ALA A 138 -7.98 2.33 -7.40
CA ALA A 138 -7.40 3.27 -6.44
C ALA A 138 -8.06 4.65 -6.49
N VAL A 139 -8.26 5.19 -7.70
CA VAL A 139 -8.91 6.49 -7.91
C VAL A 139 -10.36 6.47 -7.45
N LEU A 140 -11.13 5.45 -7.83
CA LEU A 140 -12.50 5.23 -7.35
C LEU A 140 -12.55 5.03 -5.83
N GLY A 141 -11.50 4.42 -5.28
CA GLY A 141 -11.28 4.24 -3.86
C GLY A 141 -10.88 5.51 -3.12
N GLY A 142 -10.62 6.63 -3.80
CA GLY A 142 -10.38 7.94 -3.17
C GLY A 142 -9.02 8.11 -2.50
N VAL A 143 -7.94 7.63 -3.14
CA VAL A 143 -6.56 7.81 -2.67
C VAL A 143 -6.07 9.26 -2.84
N GLN A 144 -5.04 9.66 -2.07
CA GLN A 144 -4.48 11.03 -2.14
C GLN A 144 -3.24 11.13 -3.02
N SER A 145 -2.55 10.01 -3.26
CA SER A 145 -1.45 9.89 -4.22
C SER A 145 -1.38 8.46 -4.74
N LEU A 146 -0.92 8.30 -5.97
CA LEU A 146 -0.91 7.01 -6.67
C LEU A 146 0.45 6.75 -7.32
N HIS A 147 0.93 5.51 -7.24
CA HIS A 147 2.02 4.97 -8.04
C HIS A 147 1.42 3.88 -8.93
N VAL A 148 1.77 3.90 -10.21
CA VAL A 148 1.36 2.89 -11.18
C VAL A 148 2.63 2.17 -11.61
N ASP A 149 2.67 0.88 -11.35
CA ASP A 149 3.80 0.03 -11.68
C ASP A 149 3.87 -0.14 -13.18
N SER A 150 5.11 -0.23 -13.65
CA SER A 150 5.42 -0.30 -15.06
C SER A 150 5.27 -1.73 -15.57
N TYR A 151 5.06 -1.88 -16.86
CA TYR A 151 4.76 -3.19 -17.44
C TYR A 151 5.94 -4.18 -17.32
N ASP A 152 7.15 -3.66 -17.10
CA ASP A 152 8.41 -4.38 -16.94
C ASP A 152 8.80 -4.68 -15.47
N GLU A 153 7.92 -4.40 -14.50
CA GLU A 153 8.14 -4.57 -13.05
C GLU A 153 8.63 -5.98 -12.68
N ALA A 154 8.06 -7.03 -13.32
CA ALA A 154 8.41 -8.42 -13.06
C ALA A 154 9.79 -8.84 -13.64
N ILE A 155 10.51 -7.92 -14.29
CA ILE A 155 11.76 -8.19 -15.02
C ILE A 155 12.93 -7.38 -14.44
N SER A 156 12.78 -6.06 -14.33
CA SER A 156 13.82 -5.15 -13.82
C SER A 156 13.17 -3.87 -13.30
N VAL A 157 14.00 -2.94 -12.82
CA VAL A 157 13.55 -1.56 -12.59
C VAL A 157 13.07 -0.93 -13.90
N PRO A 158 12.09 -0.02 -13.84
CA PRO A 158 11.40 0.43 -15.04
C PRO A 158 12.31 1.22 -15.97
N SER A 159 12.21 0.93 -17.26
CA SER A 159 12.78 1.76 -18.32
C SER A 159 12.12 3.15 -18.38
N GLU A 160 12.73 4.09 -19.11
CA GLU A 160 12.12 5.42 -19.32
C GLU A 160 10.78 5.32 -20.06
N GLU A 161 10.68 4.43 -21.05
CA GLU A 161 9.45 4.18 -21.80
C GLU A 161 8.35 3.59 -20.91
N ALA A 162 8.69 2.59 -20.09
CA ALA A 162 7.73 1.97 -19.18
C ALA A 162 7.27 2.95 -18.09
N SER A 163 8.19 3.75 -17.54
CA SER A 163 7.87 4.84 -16.61
C SER A 163 6.94 5.88 -17.24
N LEU A 164 7.17 6.24 -18.51
CA LEU A 164 6.32 7.18 -19.23
C LEU A 164 4.91 6.62 -19.44
N LEU A 165 4.78 5.32 -19.77
CA LEU A 165 3.47 4.68 -19.91
C LEU A 165 2.70 4.65 -18.59
N SER A 166 3.37 4.37 -17.47
CA SER A 166 2.78 4.42 -16.13
C SER A 166 2.27 5.82 -15.77
N LEU A 167 3.03 6.87 -16.11
CA LEU A 167 2.57 8.25 -15.96
C LEU A 167 1.37 8.57 -16.87
N ARG A 168 1.40 8.14 -18.13
CA ARG A 168 0.30 8.35 -19.09
C ARG A 168 -0.98 7.65 -18.64
N THR A 169 -0.87 6.49 -18.01
CA THR A 169 -2.01 5.76 -17.43
C THR A 169 -2.74 6.63 -16.40
N GLN A 170 -2.01 7.28 -15.48
CA GLN A 170 -2.62 8.20 -14.50
C GLN A 170 -3.26 9.42 -15.19
N GLN A 171 -2.59 10.01 -16.18
CA GLN A 171 -3.09 11.19 -16.90
C GLN A 171 -4.35 10.89 -17.72
N ILE A 172 -4.43 9.73 -18.36
CA ILE A 172 -5.64 9.27 -19.08
C ILE A 172 -6.79 9.09 -18.09
N ILE A 173 -6.54 8.43 -16.94
CA ILE A 173 -7.57 8.28 -15.90
C ILE A 173 -8.05 9.65 -15.43
N GLU A 174 -7.14 10.58 -15.13
CA GLU A 174 -7.47 11.90 -14.62
C GLU A 174 -8.24 12.78 -15.61
N HIS A 175 -7.82 12.79 -16.89
CA HIS A 175 -8.27 13.79 -17.86
C HIS A 175 -9.25 13.27 -18.91
N GLU A 176 -9.30 11.97 -19.18
CA GLU A 176 -10.11 11.41 -20.28
C GLU A 176 -11.32 10.59 -19.81
N THR A 177 -11.25 9.95 -18.63
CA THR A 177 -12.32 9.04 -18.18
C THR A 177 -13.52 9.73 -17.55
N GLY A 178 -13.35 10.99 -17.11
CA GLY A 178 -14.36 11.73 -16.35
C GLY A 178 -14.56 11.27 -14.90
N VAL A 179 -13.78 10.30 -14.41
CA VAL A 179 -13.93 9.73 -13.05
C VAL A 179 -13.72 10.77 -11.94
N THR A 180 -12.99 11.85 -12.22
CA THR A 180 -12.70 12.94 -11.27
C THR A 180 -13.84 13.95 -11.13
N ALA A 181 -14.88 13.87 -11.96
CA ALA A 181 -15.98 14.83 -11.97
C ALA A 181 -16.98 14.66 -10.80
N VAL A 182 -17.01 13.49 -10.16
CA VAL A 182 -17.94 13.16 -9.07
C VAL A 182 -17.17 12.54 -7.90
N VAL A 183 -17.44 13.03 -6.68
CA VAL A 183 -16.84 12.47 -5.45
C VAL A 183 -17.55 11.18 -5.08
N ASP A 184 -16.77 10.12 -4.82
CA ASP A 184 -17.25 8.76 -4.48
C ASP A 184 -18.39 8.30 -5.42
N PRO A 185 -18.13 8.19 -6.74
CA PRO A 185 -19.17 7.91 -7.74
C PRO A 185 -19.85 6.54 -7.57
N LEU A 186 -19.24 5.64 -6.78
CA LEU A 186 -19.79 4.33 -6.43
C LEU A 186 -20.64 4.37 -5.14
N GLY A 187 -20.75 5.52 -4.47
CA GLY A 187 -21.59 5.73 -3.31
C GLY A 187 -23.06 5.43 -3.60
N GLY A 188 -23.69 4.66 -2.73
CA GLY A 188 -25.09 4.23 -2.88
C GLY A 188 -25.28 2.98 -3.76
N SER A 189 -24.24 2.46 -4.41
CA SER A 189 -24.30 1.14 -5.06
C SER A 189 -24.55 0.06 -4.03
N TYR A 190 -25.67 -0.68 -4.15
CA TYR A 190 -26.04 -1.73 -3.20
C TYR A 190 -24.92 -2.75 -2.96
N TYR A 191 -24.21 -3.13 -4.03
CA TYR A 191 -23.11 -4.08 -3.95
C TYR A 191 -21.90 -3.48 -3.22
N VAL A 192 -21.45 -2.29 -3.63
CA VAL A 192 -20.26 -1.66 -3.04
C VAL A 192 -20.49 -1.29 -1.57
N GLU A 193 -21.69 -0.83 -1.21
CA GLU A 193 -22.00 -0.52 0.19
C GLU A 193 -22.04 -1.78 1.06
N ALA A 194 -22.66 -2.86 0.58
CA ALA A 194 -22.67 -4.14 1.29
C ALA A 194 -21.25 -4.70 1.45
N LEU A 195 -20.45 -4.66 0.39
CA LEU A 195 -19.07 -5.14 0.42
C LEU A 195 -18.19 -4.27 1.34
N THR A 196 -18.40 -2.95 1.34
CA THR A 196 -17.71 -2.01 2.25
C THR A 196 -17.99 -2.36 3.72
N ASN A 197 -19.25 -2.67 4.07
CA ASN A 197 -19.58 -3.09 5.44
C ASN A 197 -18.91 -4.43 5.80
N GLN A 198 -18.93 -5.41 4.89
CA GLN A 198 -18.24 -6.69 5.11
C GLN A 198 -16.73 -6.53 5.26
N MET A 199 -16.10 -5.64 4.48
CA MET A 199 -14.67 -5.34 4.61
C MET A 199 -14.37 -4.71 5.98
N GLU A 200 -15.18 -3.76 6.44
CA GLU A 200 -15.00 -3.16 7.77
C GLU A 200 -15.07 -4.21 8.88
N GLU A 201 -16.07 -5.10 8.84
CA GLU A 201 -16.22 -6.17 9.82
C GLU A 201 -15.02 -7.10 9.84
N LYS A 202 -14.54 -7.52 8.65
CA LYS A 202 -13.36 -8.40 8.52
C LYS A 202 -12.10 -7.72 9.04
N ILE A 203 -11.86 -6.45 8.67
CA ILE A 203 -10.68 -5.70 9.12
C ILE A 203 -10.73 -5.51 10.64
N LEU A 204 -11.87 -5.14 11.20
CA LEU A 204 -12.04 -4.97 12.64
C LEU A 204 -11.84 -6.29 13.40
N ALA A 205 -12.32 -7.40 12.87
CA ALA A 205 -12.08 -8.72 13.45
C ALA A 205 -10.58 -9.04 13.51
N GLU A 206 -9.84 -8.80 12.43
CA GLU A 206 -8.39 -9.03 12.43
C GLU A 206 -7.61 -8.05 13.31
N ILE A 207 -8.02 -6.78 13.38
CA ILE A 207 -7.48 -5.82 14.38
C ILE A 207 -7.68 -6.37 15.78
N THR A 208 -8.87 -6.90 16.09
CA THR A 208 -9.18 -7.47 17.40
C THR A 208 -8.33 -8.71 17.70
N GLU A 209 -8.12 -9.58 16.71
CA GLU A 209 -7.23 -10.74 16.86
C GLU A 209 -5.79 -10.31 17.20
N ILE A 210 -5.26 -9.28 16.53
CA ILE A 210 -3.92 -8.74 16.78
C ILE A 210 -3.84 -8.09 18.17
N GLU A 211 -4.83 -7.29 18.56
CA GLU A 211 -4.89 -6.70 19.91
C GLU A 211 -4.95 -7.78 21.01
N ASN A 212 -5.65 -8.89 20.76
CA ASN A 212 -5.70 -10.04 21.67
C ASN A 212 -4.35 -10.77 21.80
N GLN A 213 -3.41 -10.59 20.85
CA GLN A 213 -2.03 -11.05 21.01
C GLN A 213 -1.18 -10.12 21.87
N GLY A 214 -1.73 -9.02 22.40
CA GLY A 214 -0.98 -7.98 23.11
C GLY A 214 -0.64 -6.76 22.25
N GLY A 215 -1.27 -6.62 21.08
CA GLY A 215 -1.04 -5.54 20.13
C GLY A 215 0.04 -5.85 19.08
N TYR A 216 0.27 -4.89 18.18
CA TYR A 216 1.14 -5.06 17.01
C TYR A 216 2.55 -5.58 17.34
N VAL A 217 3.22 -4.99 18.33
CA VAL A 217 4.61 -5.34 18.68
C VAL A 217 4.72 -6.79 19.18
N GLU A 218 3.80 -7.21 20.05
CA GLU A 218 3.80 -8.56 20.60
C GLU A 218 3.39 -9.60 19.55
N ALA A 219 2.40 -9.28 18.70
CA ALA A 219 1.97 -10.12 17.59
C ALA A 219 3.09 -10.41 16.57
N ILE A 220 4.07 -9.50 16.43
CA ILE A 220 5.30 -9.75 15.68
C ILE A 220 6.26 -10.62 16.49
N ALA A 221 6.55 -10.24 17.74
CA ALA A 221 7.55 -10.89 18.58
C ALA A 221 7.26 -12.38 18.80
N ASN A 222 5.98 -12.75 18.96
CA ASN A 222 5.53 -14.13 19.14
C ASN A 222 5.31 -14.90 17.81
N GLY A 223 5.56 -14.24 16.67
CA GLY A 223 5.47 -14.81 15.32
C GLY A 223 4.05 -15.06 14.80
N TYR A 224 3.00 -14.55 15.47
CA TYR A 224 1.61 -14.69 15.02
C TYR A 224 1.41 -14.14 13.61
N LEU A 225 1.87 -12.90 13.35
CA LEU A 225 1.71 -12.27 12.03
C LEU A 225 2.45 -13.04 10.93
N SER A 226 3.69 -13.47 11.17
CA SER A 226 4.46 -14.25 10.19
C SER A 226 3.76 -15.55 9.81
N ARG A 227 3.20 -16.28 10.79
CA ARG A 227 2.42 -17.50 10.52
C ARG A 227 1.14 -17.20 9.73
N LYS A 228 0.40 -16.15 10.09
CA LYS A 228 -0.83 -15.75 9.41
C LYS A 228 -0.57 -15.41 7.93
N ILE A 229 0.44 -14.57 7.68
CA ILE A 229 0.85 -14.18 6.32
C ILE A 229 1.28 -15.39 5.50
N TYR A 230 2.18 -16.23 6.03
CA TYR A 230 2.67 -17.42 5.34
C TYR A 230 1.52 -18.37 4.97
N ASN A 231 0.58 -18.59 5.89
CA ASN A 231 -0.57 -19.46 5.64
C ASN A 231 -1.49 -18.93 4.54
N TYR A 232 -1.69 -17.61 4.45
CA TYR A 232 -2.47 -17.01 3.37
C TYR A 232 -1.73 -17.14 2.04
N MET A 233 -0.47 -16.71 2.00
CA MET A 233 0.39 -16.77 0.81
C MET A 233 0.44 -18.19 0.23
N TYR A 234 0.68 -19.19 1.07
CA TYR A 234 0.72 -20.59 0.66
C TYR A 234 -0.61 -21.05 0.05
N LYS A 235 -1.74 -20.71 0.67
CA LYS A 235 -3.06 -21.06 0.14
C LYS A 235 -3.32 -20.40 -1.22
N GLU A 236 -2.97 -19.13 -1.36
CA GLU A 236 -3.18 -18.40 -2.61
C GLU A 236 -2.32 -18.97 -3.74
N GLN A 237 -1.05 -19.25 -3.45
CA GLN A 237 -0.12 -19.89 -4.38
C GLN A 237 -0.66 -21.24 -4.85
N MET A 238 -1.16 -22.08 -3.93
CA MET A 238 -1.76 -23.36 -4.28
C MET A 238 -3.01 -23.21 -5.19
N ARG A 239 -3.80 -22.15 -5.02
CA ARG A 239 -4.97 -21.87 -5.88
C ARG A 239 -4.55 -21.42 -7.28
N ILE A 240 -3.46 -20.65 -7.39
CA ILE A 240 -2.85 -20.27 -8.67
C ILE A 240 -2.30 -21.52 -9.37
N GLU A 241 -1.56 -22.38 -8.67
CA GLU A 241 -0.99 -23.60 -9.23
C GLU A 241 -2.06 -24.61 -9.70
N LYS A 242 -3.19 -24.68 -8.99
CA LYS A 242 -4.35 -25.49 -9.38
C LYS A 242 -5.18 -24.87 -10.52
N GLY A 243 -4.91 -23.63 -10.91
CA GLY A 243 -5.69 -22.90 -11.93
C GLY A 243 -7.07 -22.43 -11.45
N GLU A 244 -7.32 -22.42 -10.13
CA GLU A 244 -8.53 -21.85 -9.54
C GLU A 244 -8.52 -20.32 -9.67
N ILE A 245 -7.34 -19.71 -9.47
CA ILE A 245 -7.06 -18.32 -9.81
C ILE A 245 -6.41 -18.31 -11.18
N LYS A 246 -7.05 -17.65 -12.13
CA LYS A 246 -6.58 -17.55 -13.51
C LYS A 246 -5.78 -16.27 -13.70
N ILE A 247 -4.57 -16.42 -14.22
CA ILE A 247 -3.67 -15.34 -14.60
C ILE A 247 -3.39 -15.49 -16.10
N VAL A 248 -3.96 -14.56 -16.88
CA VAL A 248 -3.84 -14.52 -18.34
C VAL A 248 -2.36 -14.38 -18.74
N GLY A 249 -1.89 -15.20 -19.68
CA GLY A 249 -0.49 -15.26 -20.11
C GLY A 249 0.42 -16.10 -19.20
N HIS A 250 0.02 -16.39 -17.96
CA HIS A 250 0.87 -17.08 -16.97
C HIS A 250 0.43 -18.51 -16.61
N ASN A 251 -0.84 -18.74 -16.25
CA ASN A 251 -1.38 -20.10 -16.03
C ASN A 251 -2.66 -20.37 -16.85
N TYR A 252 -3.15 -19.35 -17.57
CA TYR A 252 -4.37 -19.40 -18.38
C TYR A 252 -4.14 -18.65 -19.70
N GLN A 253 -4.60 -19.19 -20.83
CA GLN A 253 -4.48 -18.58 -22.17
C GLN A 253 -3.04 -18.14 -22.51
N LYS A 254 -2.09 -19.08 -22.50
CA LYS A 254 -0.68 -18.83 -22.85
C LYS A 254 -0.51 -18.72 -24.37
N SER A 255 0.24 -17.73 -24.85
CA SER A 255 0.57 -17.59 -26.27
C SER A 255 1.66 -18.56 -26.78
N GLY A 256 2.33 -19.31 -25.91
CA GLY A 256 3.28 -20.38 -26.28
C GLY A 256 4.69 -19.90 -26.64
N GLU A 257 4.87 -18.64 -27.04
CA GLU A 257 6.15 -17.98 -27.27
C GLU A 257 6.33 -16.82 -26.29
N GLY A 258 7.46 -16.74 -25.61
CA GLY A 258 7.81 -15.60 -24.77
C GLY A 258 8.37 -14.49 -25.63
N GLU A 259 7.77 -13.29 -25.59
CA GLU A 259 8.36 -12.11 -26.20
C GLU A 259 9.70 -11.80 -25.52
N GLY A 260 10.77 -11.64 -26.30
CA GLY A 260 12.04 -11.15 -25.80
C GLY A 260 11.89 -9.70 -25.36
N PHE A 261 12.21 -9.41 -24.09
CA PHE A 261 12.20 -8.05 -23.54
C PHE A 261 13.60 -7.64 -23.13
N GLU A 262 14.00 -6.41 -23.46
CA GLU A 262 15.28 -5.83 -23.05
C GLU A 262 15.13 -5.18 -21.66
N ALA A 263 15.72 -5.82 -20.65
CA ALA A 263 15.68 -5.33 -19.28
C ALA A 263 16.58 -4.11 -19.10
N PHE A 264 16.18 -3.18 -18.21
CA PHE A 264 17.12 -2.15 -17.75
C PHE A 264 18.31 -2.79 -17.03
N HIS A 265 19.51 -2.37 -17.40
CA HIS A 265 20.75 -2.78 -16.76
C HIS A 265 21.45 -1.57 -16.13
N TYR A 266 21.85 -1.72 -14.87
CA TYR A 266 22.64 -0.68 -14.20
C TYR A 266 24.02 -0.54 -14.87
N PRO A 267 24.50 0.68 -15.12
CA PRO A 267 25.86 0.91 -15.59
C PRO A 267 26.89 0.35 -14.61
N GLU A 268 27.89 -0.38 -15.10
CA GLU A 268 28.94 -1.00 -14.27
C GLU A 268 29.74 0.04 -13.46
N GLU A 269 29.84 1.28 -13.97
CA GLU A 269 30.59 2.37 -13.35
C GLU A 269 29.89 2.97 -12.13
N CYS A 270 28.65 2.57 -11.81
CA CYS A 270 27.90 3.12 -10.68
C CYS A 270 28.62 2.95 -9.35
N GLU A 271 29.21 1.79 -9.10
CA GLU A 271 29.98 1.50 -7.88
C GLU A 271 31.23 2.37 -7.81
N ALA A 272 32.05 2.37 -8.87
CA ALA A 272 33.28 3.14 -8.94
C ALA A 272 33.02 4.65 -8.72
N ARG A 273 31.97 5.19 -9.35
CA ARG A 273 31.54 6.59 -9.17
C ARG A 273 31.14 6.89 -7.72
N GLN A 274 30.44 5.96 -7.06
CA GLN A 274 30.00 6.16 -5.68
C GLN A 274 31.16 6.06 -4.68
N LEU A 275 32.12 5.15 -4.92
CA LEU A 275 33.35 5.05 -4.14
C LEU A 275 34.17 6.33 -4.24
N GLN A 276 34.36 6.88 -5.44
CA GLN A 276 35.08 8.14 -5.63
C GLN A 276 34.41 9.29 -4.86
N ARG A 277 33.08 9.43 -4.96
CA ARG A 277 32.33 10.46 -4.20
C ARG A 277 32.51 10.32 -2.69
N LEU A 278 32.55 9.09 -2.18
CA LEU A 278 32.75 8.82 -0.76
C LEU A 278 34.17 9.16 -0.31
N GLU A 279 35.17 8.84 -1.12
CA GLU A 279 36.57 9.21 -0.86
C GLU A 279 36.75 10.72 -0.84
N ASP A 280 36.22 11.43 -1.84
CA ASP A 280 36.24 12.88 -1.91
C ASP A 280 35.57 13.47 -0.66
N HIS A 281 34.38 12.98 -0.29
CA HIS A 281 33.70 13.45 0.91
C HIS A 281 34.52 13.21 2.19
N ARG A 282 35.17 12.05 2.34
CA ARG A 282 36.03 11.75 3.49
C ARG A 282 37.28 12.63 3.55
N LYS A 283 37.83 13.00 2.39
CA LYS A 283 39.01 13.87 2.27
C LYS A 283 38.69 15.32 2.57
N TYR A 284 37.50 15.79 2.17
CA TYR A 284 37.12 17.19 2.25
C TYR A 284 36.08 17.51 3.35
N ARG A 285 35.69 16.54 4.18
CA ARG A 285 34.87 16.83 5.38
C ARG A 285 35.73 17.61 6.38
N GLY A 286 35.36 18.87 6.62
CA GLY A 286 35.80 19.66 7.76
C GLY A 286 35.05 19.27 9.02
#